data_AF-A0A8T5BWW6-F1
#
_entry.id   AF-A0A8T5BWW6-F1
#
_cell.length_a   1.000
_cell.length_b   1.000
_cell.length_c   1.000
_cell.angle_alpha   90.00
_cell.angle_beta   90.00
_cell.angle_gamma   90.00
#
_symmetry.space_group_name_H-M   'P 1'
#
loop_
_entity.id
_entity.type
_entity.pdbx_description
1 polymer ?
#
loop_
_entity_poly.entity_id
_entity_poly.type
_entity_poly.pdbx_seq_one_letter_code
_entity_poly.pdbx_strand_id
1 'polypeptide(L)'
;MSRAKVGVKELSPIDVYKLLPKTNCKECGEENCMAFATKLVNRDIPLEKCKPLLTKEYEKAYQQLKDLLKPAVKEVVIGEGERSIKVGGKLVMYRHELTYFNPTAIAIDVTDEMPEEEILNRIKRAEEFRFEYIGQVLKLDMIAVRSTSNDPDRFKATVKKVAENTKLPMILCSLNPDVLEAGLMAAPKARPLIYAATKDNWRAMAELALMYNCPLTVFAPNDVKLLRSLVKTLMEYGVRDLVLDPGTMYGDGLIATVNNFTMIRRAACKYGDELLGFPLIGIPMTVWMDGAGLAPELLMWREATLAAMLIVRYADIIILHSLDGWALLPITVLRQNIYTDPRKPVAVEPGLRVFGTPDENSPVMFTSNFALTYYTLASDLESAKISAYVIVVDTEGLAVDPAVAGRKLTAEKVAEAIKASGVESKVKHRKLIIPGKAAALSGEIEELSGWQVLVGPRDSSEIPKFLQEKWQKN
;
A
#
# COMPACT_ATOMS: atom_id res chain seq x y z
N MET A 1 -18.68 -34.96 18.09
CA MET A 1 -18.58 -33.49 17.89
C MET A 1 -17.54 -33.23 16.82
N SER A 2 -18.01 -32.89 15.62
CA SER A 2 -17.20 -32.71 14.41
C SER A 2 -16.23 -31.54 14.57
N ARG A 3 -14.92 -31.80 14.43
CA ARG A 3 -13.90 -30.77 14.25
C ARG A 3 -14.26 -29.94 13.01
N ALA A 4 -14.71 -28.71 13.21
CA ALA A 4 -14.93 -27.76 12.13
C ALA A 4 -13.57 -27.48 11.46
N LYS A 5 -13.39 -28.05 10.26
CA LYS A 5 -12.26 -27.76 9.35
C LYS A 5 -12.53 -26.43 8.65
N VAL A 6 -12.25 -25.30 9.31
CA VAL A 6 -12.27 -23.99 8.64
C VAL A 6 -11.08 -23.16 9.11
N GLY A 7 -9.88 -23.66 8.83
CA GLY A 7 -8.81 -22.76 8.42
C GLY A 7 -8.94 -22.64 6.91
N VAL A 8 -8.97 -21.42 6.38
CA VAL A 8 -9.02 -21.17 4.93
C VAL A 8 -7.96 -22.06 4.28
N LYS A 9 -8.39 -23.12 3.60
CA LYS A 9 -7.55 -23.89 2.69
C LYS A 9 -6.92 -22.84 1.77
N GLU A 10 -5.61 -22.87 1.59
CA GLU A 10 -5.00 -22.19 0.45
C GLU A 10 -5.83 -22.58 -0.78
N LEU A 11 -6.57 -21.61 -1.31
CA LEU A 11 -7.55 -21.85 -2.35
C LEU A 11 -6.78 -22.34 -3.57
N SER A 12 -6.89 -23.62 -3.91
CA SER A 12 -6.12 -24.17 -5.02
C SER A 12 -6.82 -23.86 -6.35
N PRO A 13 -6.06 -23.69 -7.45
CA PRO A 13 -6.65 -23.58 -8.79
C PRO A 13 -7.58 -24.76 -9.13
N ILE A 14 -7.30 -25.95 -8.58
CA ILE A 14 -8.11 -27.15 -8.75
C ILE A 14 -9.49 -27.00 -8.08
N ASP A 15 -9.54 -26.41 -6.88
CA ASP A 15 -10.81 -26.21 -6.17
C ASP A 15 -11.71 -25.22 -6.91
N VAL A 16 -11.13 -24.16 -7.50
CA VAL A 16 -11.83 -23.23 -8.40
C VAL A 16 -12.26 -23.93 -9.70
N TYR A 17 -11.34 -24.64 -10.36
CA TYR A 17 -11.59 -25.32 -11.63
C TYR A 17 -12.74 -26.32 -11.56
N LYS A 18 -12.92 -27.02 -10.43
CA LYS A 18 -14.02 -27.95 -10.22
C LYS A 18 -15.40 -27.30 -10.40
N LEU A 19 -15.52 -26.03 -10.04
CA LEU A 19 -16.75 -25.23 -10.09
C LEU A 19 -16.88 -24.40 -11.37
N LEU A 20 -15.86 -24.36 -12.24
CA LEU A 20 -15.98 -23.69 -13.53
C LEU A 20 -16.80 -24.53 -14.53
N PRO A 21 -17.37 -23.88 -15.57
CA PRO A 21 -18.11 -24.56 -16.64
C PRO A 21 -17.30 -25.59 -17.45
N LYS A 22 -15.96 -25.51 -17.43
CA LYS A 22 -15.02 -26.40 -18.15
C LYS A 22 -15.23 -26.44 -19.68
N THR A 23 -15.82 -25.39 -20.24
CA THR A 23 -16.07 -25.28 -21.68
C THR A 23 -14.82 -24.97 -22.50
N ASN A 24 -13.77 -24.43 -21.87
CA ASN A 24 -12.54 -23.96 -22.54
C ASN A 24 -12.81 -23.02 -23.73
N CYS A 25 -13.88 -22.23 -23.66
CA CYS A 25 -14.35 -21.34 -24.73
C CYS A 25 -13.43 -20.16 -25.06
N LYS A 26 -12.45 -19.85 -24.19
CA LYS A 26 -11.53 -18.70 -24.30
C LYS A 26 -12.18 -17.31 -24.29
N GLU A 27 -13.48 -17.20 -24.01
CA GLU A 27 -14.19 -15.90 -23.94
C GLU A 27 -13.68 -14.95 -22.84
N CYS A 28 -12.99 -15.50 -21.84
CA CYS A 28 -12.35 -14.75 -20.77
C CYS A 28 -10.95 -14.21 -21.14
N GLY A 29 -10.44 -14.53 -22.34
CA GLY A 29 -9.09 -14.19 -22.81
C GLY A 29 -8.01 -15.18 -22.37
N GLU A 30 -8.36 -16.25 -21.67
CA GLU A 30 -7.44 -17.28 -21.20
C GLU A 30 -7.47 -18.53 -22.08
N GLU A 31 -6.33 -19.22 -22.19
CA GLU A 31 -6.18 -20.38 -23.09
C GLU A 31 -7.13 -21.54 -22.77
N ASN A 32 -7.44 -21.73 -21.48
CA ASN A 32 -8.36 -22.77 -21.00
C ASN A 32 -8.90 -22.39 -19.61
N CYS A 33 -9.89 -23.13 -19.12
CA CYS A 33 -10.50 -22.88 -17.82
C CYS A 33 -9.53 -23.08 -16.63
N MET A 34 -8.48 -23.91 -16.77
CA MET A 34 -7.47 -24.07 -15.72
C MET A 34 -6.58 -22.83 -15.62
N ALA A 35 -6.17 -22.24 -16.74
CA ALA A 35 -5.44 -20.97 -16.77
C ALA A 35 -6.26 -19.84 -16.12
N PHE A 36 -7.56 -19.78 -16.43
CA PHE A 36 -8.50 -18.87 -15.76
C PHE A 36 -8.55 -19.12 -14.25
N ALA A 37 -8.69 -20.38 -13.82
CA ALA A 37 -8.72 -20.73 -12.39
C ALA A 37 -7.45 -20.29 -11.66
N THR A 38 -6.27 -20.50 -12.25
CA THR A 38 -4.98 -20.09 -11.68
C THR A 38 -4.90 -18.56 -11.52
N LYS A 39 -5.24 -17.80 -12.57
CA LYS A 39 -5.23 -16.33 -12.51
C LYS A 39 -6.28 -15.77 -11.54
N LEU A 40 -7.43 -16.43 -11.42
CA LEU A 40 -8.49 -16.05 -10.50
C LEU A 40 -8.07 -16.26 -9.03
N VAL A 41 -7.43 -17.39 -8.70
CA VAL A 41 -6.83 -17.63 -7.38
C VAL A 41 -5.78 -16.58 -7.03
N ASN A 42 -4.94 -16.22 -8.00
CA ASN A 42 -3.90 -15.20 -7.85
C ASN A 42 -4.43 -13.76 -7.82
N ARG A 43 -5.74 -13.56 -8.05
CA ARG A 43 -6.41 -12.25 -8.17
C ARG A 43 -5.92 -11.39 -9.33
N ASP A 44 -5.35 -12.01 -10.36
CA ASP A 44 -4.95 -11.31 -11.59
C ASP A 44 -6.16 -10.97 -12.49
N ILE A 45 -7.28 -11.71 -12.33
CA ILE A 45 -8.51 -11.48 -13.09
C ILE A 45 -9.76 -11.63 -12.20
N PRO A 46 -10.84 -10.88 -12.47
CA PRO A 46 -12.10 -10.99 -11.74
C PRO A 46 -12.92 -12.20 -12.20
N LEU A 47 -13.81 -12.70 -11.33
CA LEU A 47 -14.67 -13.86 -11.60
C LEU A 47 -15.62 -13.60 -12.78
N GLU A 48 -16.08 -12.36 -12.91
CA GLU A 48 -17.03 -11.86 -13.90
C GLU A 48 -16.50 -11.97 -15.34
N LYS A 49 -15.18 -12.15 -15.54
CA LYS A 49 -14.62 -12.39 -16.88
C LYS A 49 -15.04 -13.74 -17.46
N CYS A 50 -15.49 -14.70 -16.65
CA CYS A 50 -16.05 -15.96 -17.16
C CYS A 50 -17.52 -15.77 -17.55
N LYS A 51 -17.78 -15.30 -18.78
CA LYS A 51 -19.15 -15.08 -19.28
C LYS A 51 -20.08 -16.30 -19.15
N PRO A 52 -19.65 -17.55 -19.45
CA PRO A 52 -20.51 -18.70 -19.28
C PRO A 52 -20.99 -18.89 -17.84
N LEU A 53 -20.15 -18.55 -16.85
CA LEU A 53 -20.48 -18.68 -15.42
C LEU A 53 -21.60 -17.72 -14.98
N LEU A 54 -21.85 -16.64 -15.73
CA LEU A 54 -22.91 -15.66 -15.45
C LEU A 54 -24.29 -16.08 -15.97
N THR A 55 -24.37 -17.20 -16.69
CA THR A 55 -25.64 -17.73 -17.18
C THR A 55 -26.44 -18.42 -16.06
N LYS A 56 -27.76 -18.49 -16.22
CA LYS A 56 -28.65 -19.15 -15.24
C LYS A 56 -28.28 -20.60 -14.96
N GLU A 57 -27.68 -21.29 -15.93
CA GLU A 57 -27.23 -22.68 -15.79
C GLU A 57 -26.20 -22.85 -14.67
N TYR A 58 -25.29 -21.89 -14.51
CA TYR A 58 -24.18 -21.96 -13.56
C TYR A 58 -24.35 -21.08 -12.33
N GLU A 59 -25.55 -20.54 -12.09
CA GLU A 59 -25.81 -19.61 -10.98
C GLU A 59 -25.36 -20.16 -9.61
N LYS A 60 -25.62 -21.45 -9.34
CA LYS A 60 -25.17 -22.11 -8.10
C LYS A 60 -23.64 -22.15 -7.98
N ALA A 61 -22.95 -22.48 -9.08
CA ALA A 61 -21.50 -22.54 -9.11
C ALA A 61 -20.87 -21.14 -8.98
N TYR A 62 -21.51 -20.12 -9.59
CA TYR A 62 -21.12 -18.73 -9.44
C TYR A 62 -21.18 -18.28 -7.97
N GLN A 63 -22.28 -18.56 -7.26
CA GLN A 63 -22.40 -18.20 -5.85
C GLN A 63 -21.38 -18.95 -4.97
N GLN A 64 -21.17 -20.25 -5.20
CA GLN A 64 -20.16 -21.01 -4.47
C GLN A 64 -18.74 -20.47 -4.70
N LEU A 65 -18.40 -20.09 -5.93
CA LEU A 65 -17.12 -19.47 -6.25
C LEU A 65 -17.00 -18.09 -5.59
N LYS A 66 -18.07 -17.29 -5.61
CA LYS A 66 -18.10 -15.98 -4.95
C LYS A 66 -17.85 -16.09 -3.45
N ASP A 67 -18.44 -17.09 -2.79
CA ASP A 67 -18.23 -17.36 -1.37
C ASP A 67 -16.80 -17.85 -1.09
N LEU A 68 -16.28 -18.77 -1.91
CA LEU A 68 -14.90 -19.27 -1.79
C LEU A 68 -13.84 -18.17 -2.03
N LEU A 69 -14.17 -17.19 -2.86
CA LEU A 69 -13.32 -16.06 -3.19
C LEU A 69 -13.54 -14.85 -2.28
N LYS A 70 -14.42 -14.94 -1.28
CA LYS A 70 -14.62 -13.87 -0.30
C LYS A 70 -13.31 -13.65 0.49
N PRO A 71 -12.87 -12.39 0.66
CA PRO A 71 -11.70 -12.13 1.48
C PRO A 71 -11.98 -12.45 2.95
N ALA A 72 -10.96 -12.92 3.66
CA ALA A 72 -11.06 -13.21 5.10
C ALA A 72 -11.40 -11.95 5.90
N VAL A 73 -10.91 -10.79 5.45
CA VAL A 73 -11.37 -9.49 5.92
C VAL A 73 -12.10 -8.76 4.82
N LYS A 74 -13.35 -8.38 5.11
CA LYS A 74 -14.24 -7.67 4.20
C LYS A 74 -13.58 -6.37 3.73
N GLU A 75 -13.80 -6.05 2.45
CA GLU A 75 -13.47 -4.74 1.91
C GLU A 75 -14.57 -3.73 2.27
N VAL A 76 -14.17 -2.55 2.74
CA VAL A 76 -15.05 -1.42 3.01
C VAL A 76 -14.57 -0.24 2.19
N VAL A 77 -15.51 0.43 1.52
CA VAL A 77 -15.25 1.64 0.74
C VAL A 77 -15.60 2.86 1.57
N ILE A 78 -14.70 3.82 1.68
CA ILE A 78 -14.92 5.09 2.38
C ILE A 78 -14.76 6.24 1.38
N GLY A 79 -15.66 7.22 1.43
CA GLY A 79 -15.71 8.27 0.41
C GLY A 79 -16.59 7.89 -0.79
N GLU A 80 -16.69 8.83 -1.73
CA GLU A 80 -17.39 8.71 -3.00
C GLU A 80 -16.50 9.16 -4.17
N GLY A 81 -16.79 8.66 -5.38
CA GLY A 81 -16.10 9.05 -6.61
C GLY A 81 -14.63 8.61 -6.68
N GLU A 82 -13.83 9.34 -7.46
CA GLU A 82 -12.43 8.97 -7.80
C GLU A 82 -11.45 9.00 -6.61
N ARG A 83 -11.80 9.72 -5.54
CA ARG A 83 -10.98 9.80 -4.33
C ARG A 83 -11.45 8.84 -3.24
N SER A 84 -12.49 8.04 -3.48
CA SER A 84 -12.89 6.97 -2.55
C SER A 84 -11.74 5.99 -2.36
N ILE A 85 -11.62 5.46 -1.14
CA ILE A 85 -10.60 4.49 -0.79
C ILE A 85 -11.23 3.16 -0.40
N LYS A 86 -10.47 2.09 -0.62
CA LYS A 86 -10.82 0.73 -0.19
C LYS A 86 -9.90 0.33 0.96
N VAL A 87 -10.48 -0.14 2.05
CA VAL A 87 -9.76 -0.64 3.24
C VAL A 87 -10.18 -2.09 3.52
N GLY A 88 -9.32 -2.85 4.19
CA GLY A 88 -9.54 -4.29 4.38
C GLY A 88 -9.28 -5.09 3.11
N GLY A 89 -10.18 -6.02 2.77
CA GLY A 89 -10.00 -6.91 1.61
C GLY A 89 -8.83 -7.89 1.75
N LYS A 90 -8.44 -8.26 2.98
CA LYS A 90 -7.28 -9.13 3.22
C LYS A 90 -7.64 -10.59 3.05
N LEU A 91 -6.78 -11.30 2.32
CA LEU A 91 -6.94 -12.72 2.02
C LEU A 91 -6.10 -13.60 2.95
N VAL A 92 -4.91 -13.13 3.32
CA VAL A 92 -3.91 -13.91 4.05
C VAL A 92 -3.42 -13.19 5.29
N MET A 93 -2.83 -13.95 6.22
CA MET A 93 -2.25 -13.42 7.45
C MET A 93 -0.83 -12.89 7.23
N TYR A 94 -0.11 -13.47 6.28
CA TYR A 94 1.29 -13.13 6.02
C TYR A 94 1.50 -12.85 4.53
N ARG A 95 2.17 -11.73 4.22
CA ARG A 95 2.36 -11.28 2.83
C ARG A 95 3.10 -12.27 1.92
N HIS A 96 3.92 -13.17 2.48
CA HIS A 96 4.61 -14.19 1.68
C HIS A 96 3.69 -15.35 1.25
N GLU A 97 2.52 -15.50 1.85
CA GLU A 97 1.49 -16.47 1.41
C GLU A 97 0.78 -15.93 0.15
N LEU A 98 0.43 -14.65 0.16
CA LEU A 98 -0.12 -13.90 -0.97
C LEU A 98 0.11 -12.40 -0.72
N THR A 99 0.24 -11.60 -1.79
CA THR A 99 0.38 -10.15 -1.64
C THR A 99 -0.76 -9.55 -0.81
N TYR A 100 -0.44 -8.53 -0.03
CA TYR A 100 -1.47 -7.72 0.59
C TYR A 100 -2.06 -6.76 -0.44
N PHE A 101 -3.38 -6.59 -0.36
CA PHE A 101 -4.15 -5.65 -1.16
C PHE A 101 -4.63 -4.50 -0.26
N ASN A 102 -4.99 -3.37 -0.86
CA ASN A 102 -5.51 -2.19 -0.17
C ASN A 102 -4.56 -1.69 0.94
N PRO A 103 -3.50 -0.92 0.59
CA PRO A 103 -2.54 -0.37 1.55
C PRO A 103 -3.22 0.36 2.72
N THR A 104 -2.57 0.36 3.89
CA THR A 104 -3.07 1.06 5.08
C THR A 104 -3.33 2.54 4.77
N ALA A 105 -4.57 2.98 4.94
CA ALA A 105 -4.97 4.36 4.72
C ALA A 105 -4.44 5.24 5.88
N ILE A 106 -3.83 6.37 5.54
CA ILE A 106 -3.26 7.31 6.50
C ILE A 106 -4.13 8.56 6.54
N ALA A 107 -4.75 8.80 7.69
CA ALA A 107 -5.57 9.97 7.97
C ALA A 107 -4.78 11.00 8.79
N ILE A 108 -4.89 12.28 8.43
CA ILE A 108 -4.40 13.39 9.24
C ILE A 108 -5.56 13.97 10.05
N ASP A 109 -5.39 14.14 11.35
CA ASP A 109 -6.43 14.71 12.20
C ASP A 109 -6.56 16.24 12.03
N VAL A 110 -7.77 16.73 12.23
CA VAL A 110 -8.10 18.13 12.52
C VAL A 110 -9.14 18.14 13.64
N THR A 111 -9.16 19.15 14.50
CA THR A 111 -10.19 19.26 15.54
C THR A 111 -11.10 20.46 15.29
N ASP A 112 -12.32 20.37 15.80
CA ASP A 112 -13.25 21.49 15.79
C ASP A 112 -12.81 22.65 16.70
N GLU A 113 -11.83 22.43 17.57
CA GLU A 113 -11.22 23.47 18.40
C GLU A 113 -10.01 24.18 17.78
N MET A 114 -9.41 23.63 16.72
CA MET A 114 -8.31 24.28 16.01
C MET A 114 -8.74 25.61 15.37
N PRO A 115 -7.87 26.62 15.33
CA PRO A 115 -8.08 27.81 14.52
C PRO A 115 -8.30 27.45 13.04
N GLU A 116 -9.14 28.23 12.35
CA GLU A 116 -9.47 27.97 10.94
C GLU A 116 -8.22 27.92 10.04
N GLU A 117 -7.26 28.83 10.26
CA GLU A 117 -6.00 28.85 9.52
C GLU A 117 -5.19 27.57 9.70
N GLU A 118 -5.21 26.99 10.90
CA GLU A 118 -4.55 25.72 11.18
C GLU A 118 -5.25 24.56 10.46
N ILE A 119 -6.58 24.50 10.50
CA ILE A 119 -7.36 23.48 9.78
C ILE A 119 -7.02 23.51 8.29
N LEU A 120 -7.04 24.69 7.67
CA LEU A 120 -6.73 24.85 6.25
C LEU A 120 -5.27 24.46 5.93
N ASN A 121 -4.32 24.81 6.79
CA ASN A 121 -2.92 24.41 6.62
C ASN A 121 -2.75 22.89 6.69
N ARG A 122 -3.37 22.22 7.67
CA ARG A 122 -3.31 20.76 7.82
C ARG A 122 -3.91 20.04 6.61
N ILE A 123 -5.06 20.51 6.12
CA ILE A 123 -5.69 19.99 4.89
C ILE A 123 -4.77 20.15 3.68
N LYS A 124 -4.22 21.35 3.49
CA LYS A 124 -3.31 21.64 2.37
C LYS A 124 -2.08 20.74 2.41
N ARG A 125 -1.44 20.60 3.57
CA ARG A 125 -0.27 19.72 3.74
C ARG A 125 -0.60 18.27 3.46
N ALA A 126 -1.81 17.80 3.78
CA ALA A 126 -2.22 16.44 3.49
C ALA A 126 -2.44 16.18 1.98
N GLU A 127 -3.08 17.10 1.25
CA GLU A 127 -3.27 16.98 -0.20
C GLU A 127 -1.96 17.14 -0.99
N GLU A 128 -1.08 18.04 -0.54
CA GLU A 128 0.19 18.34 -1.21
C GLU A 128 1.30 17.34 -0.85
N PHE A 129 1.12 16.50 0.18
CA PHE A 129 2.10 15.47 0.52
C PHE A 129 2.32 14.52 -0.67
N ARG A 130 3.50 14.65 -1.27
CA ARG A 130 3.95 13.84 -2.40
C ARG A 130 5.42 13.51 -2.22
N PHE A 131 5.74 12.22 -2.31
CA PHE A 131 7.12 11.75 -2.31
C PHE A 131 7.30 10.70 -3.40
N GLU A 132 8.26 10.90 -4.29
CA GLU A 132 8.59 9.91 -5.31
C GLU A 132 9.50 8.83 -4.72
N TYR A 133 9.03 7.60 -4.75
CA TYR A 133 9.76 6.44 -4.24
C TYR A 133 9.67 5.30 -5.26
N ILE A 134 10.81 4.93 -5.84
CA ILE A 134 10.94 3.81 -6.78
C ILE A 134 9.90 3.91 -7.93
N GLY A 135 9.77 5.11 -8.51
CA GLY A 135 8.86 5.39 -9.63
C GLY A 135 7.38 5.49 -9.25
N GLN A 136 7.04 5.51 -7.96
CA GLN A 136 5.68 5.69 -7.48
C GLN A 136 5.56 6.95 -6.64
N VAL A 137 4.45 7.66 -6.77
CA VAL A 137 4.16 8.85 -5.94
C VAL A 137 3.41 8.41 -4.69
N LEU A 138 4.06 8.47 -3.54
CA LEU A 138 3.45 8.22 -2.24
C LEU A 138 2.62 9.43 -1.81
N LYS A 139 1.42 9.18 -1.29
CA LYS A 139 0.43 10.19 -0.87
C LYS A 139 -0.21 9.82 0.47
N LEU A 140 -0.85 10.78 1.12
CA LEU A 140 -1.78 10.54 2.23
C LEU A 140 -3.20 10.35 1.70
N ASP A 141 -4.09 9.77 2.52
CA ASP A 141 -5.33 9.17 2.02
C ASP A 141 -6.59 9.85 2.55
N MET A 142 -6.57 10.39 3.77
CA MET A 142 -7.79 10.83 4.46
C MET A 142 -7.57 12.04 5.39
N ILE A 143 -8.68 12.67 5.78
CA ILE A 143 -8.73 13.63 6.90
C ILE A 143 -9.64 13.07 8.00
N ALA A 144 -9.20 13.11 9.26
CA ALA A 144 -10.01 12.74 10.41
C ALA A 144 -10.47 14.01 11.15
N VAL A 145 -11.76 14.34 11.04
CA VAL A 145 -12.36 15.49 11.72
C VAL A 145 -12.83 15.06 13.10
N ARG A 146 -12.19 15.57 14.15
CA ARG A 146 -12.46 15.20 15.55
C ARG A 146 -13.25 16.27 16.27
N SER A 147 -14.32 15.86 16.94
CA SER A 147 -15.04 16.69 17.88
C SER A 147 -14.31 16.66 19.22
N THR A 148 -13.54 17.69 19.54
CA THR A 148 -12.99 17.90 20.88
C THR A 148 -13.86 18.86 21.70
N SER A 149 -14.64 19.72 21.04
CA SER A 149 -15.59 20.62 21.71
C SER A 149 -16.89 19.94 22.18
N ASN A 150 -17.28 18.83 21.54
CA ASN A 150 -18.58 18.16 21.72
C ASN A 150 -19.80 19.07 21.41
N ASP A 151 -19.59 20.11 20.61
CA ASP A 151 -20.62 21.04 20.15
C ASP A 151 -21.06 20.71 18.71
N PRO A 152 -22.34 20.38 18.47
CA PRO A 152 -22.83 19.98 17.14
C PRO A 152 -22.64 21.06 16.06
N ASP A 153 -22.85 22.34 16.38
CA ASP A 153 -22.78 23.43 15.41
C ASP A 153 -21.33 23.73 15.00
N ARG A 154 -20.42 23.73 15.97
CA ARG A 154 -18.98 23.89 15.73
C ARG A 154 -18.43 22.73 14.91
N PHE A 155 -18.79 21.49 15.26
CA PHE A 155 -18.38 20.32 14.50
C PHE A 155 -18.91 20.34 13.06
N LYS A 156 -20.19 20.69 12.88
CA LYS A 156 -20.81 20.87 11.55
C LYS A 156 -20.08 21.91 10.71
N ALA A 157 -19.71 23.05 11.30
CA ALA A 157 -18.96 24.10 10.60
C ALA A 157 -17.58 23.59 10.16
N THR A 158 -16.88 22.87 11.04
CA THR A 158 -15.56 22.28 10.72
C THR A 158 -15.67 21.22 9.62
N VAL A 159 -16.64 20.30 9.70
CA VAL A 159 -16.85 19.29 8.64
C VAL A 159 -17.15 19.94 7.30
N LYS A 160 -18.01 20.97 7.28
CA LYS A 160 -18.29 21.75 6.06
C LYS A 160 -17.00 22.37 5.50
N LYS A 161 -16.17 22.97 6.37
CA LYS A 161 -14.90 23.56 5.98
C LYS A 161 -13.96 22.54 5.35
N VAL A 162 -13.84 21.34 5.94
CA VAL A 162 -13.02 20.26 5.36
C VAL A 162 -13.56 19.85 3.99
N ALA A 163 -14.88 19.60 3.89
CA ALA A 163 -15.52 19.18 2.65
C ALA A 163 -15.39 20.19 1.50
N GLU A 164 -15.33 21.49 1.81
CA GLU A 164 -15.14 22.56 0.82
C GLU A 164 -13.69 22.70 0.33
N ASN A 165 -12.70 22.18 1.06
CA ASN A 165 -11.28 22.43 0.81
C ASN A 165 -10.46 21.18 0.43
N THR A 166 -11.06 19.99 0.44
CA THR A 166 -10.39 18.76 -0.01
C THR A 166 -11.38 17.76 -0.59
N LYS A 167 -10.86 16.87 -1.45
CA LYS A 167 -11.61 15.71 -1.96
C LYS A 167 -11.19 14.40 -1.26
N LEU A 168 -10.26 14.45 -0.30
CA LEU A 168 -9.88 13.28 0.47
C LEU A 168 -11.09 12.79 1.30
N PRO A 169 -11.31 11.46 1.37
CA PRO A 169 -12.31 10.89 2.25
C PRO A 169 -12.11 11.30 3.71
N MET A 170 -13.22 11.41 4.44
CA MET A 170 -13.22 11.86 5.82
C MET A 170 -13.55 10.72 6.80
N ILE A 171 -12.99 10.83 8.00
CA ILE A 171 -13.46 10.14 9.19
C ILE A 171 -14.08 11.21 10.10
N LEU A 172 -15.33 11.01 10.53
CA LEU A 172 -15.98 11.88 11.51
C LEU A 172 -15.87 11.23 12.89
N CYS A 173 -15.16 11.86 13.81
CA CYS A 173 -14.82 11.28 15.11
C CYS A 173 -15.55 11.99 16.26
N SER A 174 -16.59 11.34 16.79
CA SER A 174 -17.24 11.67 18.08
C SER A 174 -17.95 10.44 18.65
N LEU A 175 -18.06 10.35 19.97
CA LEU A 175 -18.91 9.35 20.63
C LEU A 175 -20.35 9.86 20.85
N ASN A 176 -20.61 11.12 20.53
CA ASN A 176 -21.93 11.74 20.64
C ASN A 176 -22.67 11.66 19.28
N PRO A 177 -23.81 10.94 19.21
CA PRO A 177 -24.60 10.82 17.99
C PRO A 177 -25.06 12.17 17.42
N ASP A 178 -25.45 13.12 18.26
CA ASP A 178 -25.99 14.42 17.81
C ASP A 178 -24.92 15.24 17.08
N VAL A 179 -23.68 15.17 17.58
CA VAL A 179 -22.51 15.81 16.95
C VAL A 179 -22.21 15.15 15.60
N LEU A 180 -22.23 13.82 15.54
CA LEU A 180 -21.99 13.09 14.28
C LEU A 180 -23.07 13.38 13.25
N GLU A 181 -24.34 13.42 13.64
CA GLU A 181 -25.45 13.75 12.76
C GLU A 181 -25.27 15.16 12.17
N ALA A 182 -24.91 16.14 12.99
CA ALA A 182 -24.65 17.51 12.52
C ALA A 182 -23.51 17.55 11.48
N GLY A 183 -22.44 16.78 11.70
CA GLY A 183 -21.35 16.62 10.73
C GLY A 183 -21.78 15.92 9.44
N LEU A 184 -22.56 14.84 9.53
CA LEU A 184 -23.09 14.11 8.37
C LEU A 184 -23.99 14.99 7.50
N MET A 185 -24.82 15.85 8.12
CA MET A 185 -25.64 16.84 7.42
C MET A 185 -24.81 17.88 6.65
N ALA A 186 -23.60 18.21 7.12
CA ALA A 186 -22.70 19.12 6.40
C ALA A 186 -22.07 18.49 5.14
N ALA A 187 -21.98 17.16 5.08
CA ALA A 187 -21.34 16.44 3.98
C ALA A 187 -22.15 15.20 3.52
N PRO A 188 -23.42 15.36 3.11
CA PRO A 188 -24.35 14.24 2.91
C PRO A 188 -23.98 13.31 1.74
N LYS A 189 -23.11 13.76 0.83
CA LYS A 189 -22.62 12.97 -0.32
C LYS A 189 -21.18 12.50 -0.16
N ALA A 190 -20.56 12.74 1.00
CA ALA A 190 -19.15 12.41 1.21
C ALA A 190 -18.94 10.97 1.67
N ARG A 191 -19.98 10.27 2.13
CA ARG A 191 -19.93 8.90 2.67
C ARG A 191 -18.72 8.67 3.61
N PRO A 192 -18.55 9.50 4.66
CA PRO A 192 -17.42 9.39 5.57
C PRO A 192 -17.48 8.11 6.43
N LEU A 193 -16.34 7.75 7.02
CA LEU A 193 -16.32 6.76 8.10
C LEU A 193 -16.81 7.40 9.39
N ILE A 194 -17.86 6.84 9.99
CA ILE A 194 -18.37 7.26 11.29
C ILE A 194 -17.53 6.60 12.38
N TYR A 195 -16.96 7.39 13.29
CA TYR A 195 -16.23 6.93 14.45
C TYR A 195 -16.89 7.52 15.71
N ALA A 196 -17.49 6.76 16.64
CA ALA A 196 -17.65 5.29 16.65
C ALA A 196 -18.84 4.80 17.50
N ALA A 197 -19.31 3.59 17.18
CA ALA A 197 -20.27 2.82 17.97
C ALA A 197 -19.59 2.09 19.14
N THR A 198 -20.12 2.28 20.33
CA THR A 198 -19.71 1.67 21.60
C THR A 198 -20.88 0.90 22.20
N LYS A 199 -20.64 0.22 23.33
CA LYS A 199 -21.72 -0.47 24.07
C LYS A 199 -22.89 0.44 24.44
N ASP A 200 -22.64 1.73 24.64
CA ASP A 200 -23.60 2.68 25.20
C ASP A 200 -24.39 3.44 24.12
N ASN A 201 -23.84 3.56 22.91
CA ASN A 201 -24.43 4.37 21.83
C ASN A 201 -24.68 3.61 20.51
N TRP A 202 -24.39 2.29 20.45
CA TRP A 202 -24.37 1.54 19.18
C TRP A 202 -25.63 1.68 18.34
N ARG A 203 -26.81 1.76 18.96
CA ARG A 203 -28.09 1.82 18.25
C ARG A 203 -28.24 3.13 17.48
N ALA A 204 -28.00 4.26 18.15
CA ALA A 204 -28.05 5.58 17.52
C ALA A 204 -26.99 5.68 16.40
N MET A 205 -25.77 5.19 16.65
CA MET A 205 -24.73 5.16 15.63
C MET A 205 -25.08 4.27 14.43
N ALA A 206 -25.77 3.15 14.65
CA ALA A 206 -26.26 2.28 13.58
C ALA A 206 -27.33 2.96 12.73
N GLU A 207 -28.26 3.68 13.37
CA GLU A 207 -29.31 4.44 12.68
C GLU A 207 -28.70 5.54 11.80
N LEU A 208 -27.70 6.28 12.29
CA LEU A 208 -26.95 7.24 11.48
C LEU A 208 -26.22 6.58 10.30
N ALA A 209 -25.52 5.47 10.55
CA ALA A 209 -24.80 4.75 9.50
C ALA A 209 -25.73 4.27 8.37
N LEU A 210 -26.92 3.75 8.72
CA LEU A 210 -27.93 3.32 7.75
C LEU A 210 -28.56 4.51 7.02
N MET A 211 -28.95 5.56 7.75
CA MET A 211 -29.60 6.74 7.19
C MET A 211 -28.73 7.45 6.17
N TYR A 212 -27.43 7.60 6.46
CA TYR A 212 -26.48 8.28 5.60
C TYR A 212 -25.65 7.33 4.72
N ASN A 213 -25.96 6.02 4.73
CA ASN A 213 -25.23 4.98 3.98
C ASN A 213 -23.70 5.01 4.20
N CYS A 214 -23.28 5.27 5.44
CA CYS A 214 -21.88 5.45 5.81
C CYS A 214 -21.32 4.21 6.51
N PRO A 215 -20.03 3.86 6.28
CA PRO A 215 -19.36 2.85 7.08
C PRO A 215 -19.24 3.30 8.54
N LEU A 216 -19.25 2.34 9.47
CA LEU A 216 -19.28 2.59 10.92
C LEU A 216 -18.14 1.86 11.64
N THR A 217 -17.41 2.60 12.47
CA THR A 217 -16.41 2.03 13.37
C THR A 217 -17.07 1.45 14.62
N VAL A 218 -16.66 0.25 15.02
CA VAL A 218 -17.04 -0.41 16.28
C VAL A 218 -15.87 -0.28 17.24
N PHE A 219 -16.08 0.39 18.37
CA PHE A 219 -15.05 0.70 19.35
C PHE A 219 -15.30 -0.05 20.66
N ALA A 220 -14.36 -0.90 21.03
CA ALA A 220 -14.34 -1.62 22.30
C ALA A 220 -12.88 -1.79 22.77
N PRO A 221 -12.32 -0.79 23.47
CA PRO A 221 -10.90 -0.77 23.80
C PRO A 221 -10.54 -1.91 24.74
N ASN A 222 -9.53 -2.69 24.36
CA ASN A 222 -9.02 -3.85 25.08
C ASN A 222 -10.05 -4.92 25.45
N ASP A 223 -11.19 -4.98 24.76
CA ASP A 223 -12.22 -6.00 24.97
C ASP A 223 -12.67 -6.59 23.62
N VAL A 224 -11.88 -7.53 23.11
CA VAL A 224 -12.15 -8.22 21.84
C VAL A 224 -13.46 -9.03 21.89
N LYS A 225 -13.91 -9.47 23.08
CA LYS A 225 -15.18 -10.20 23.22
C LYS A 225 -16.35 -9.26 23.02
N LEU A 226 -16.32 -8.11 23.68
CA LEU A 226 -17.32 -7.06 23.49
C LEU A 226 -17.31 -6.55 22.04
N LEU A 227 -16.12 -6.31 21.46
CA LEU A 227 -15.97 -5.89 20.07
C LEU A 227 -16.73 -6.83 19.12
N ARG A 228 -16.45 -8.13 19.24
CA ARG A 228 -17.11 -9.18 18.44
C ARG A 228 -18.63 -9.22 18.68
N SER A 229 -19.06 -9.02 19.93
CA SER A 229 -20.48 -8.97 20.28
C SER A 229 -21.19 -7.78 19.63
N LEU A 230 -20.58 -6.59 19.67
CA LEU A 230 -21.13 -5.38 19.04
C LEU A 230 -21.20 -5.53 17.52
N VAL A 231 -20.18 -6.11 16.89
CA VAL A 231 -20.22 -6.41 15.45
C VAL A 231 -21.42 -7.29 15.10
N LYS A 232 -21.65 -8.36 15.88
CA LYS A 232 -22.82 -9.23 15.68
C LYS A 232 -24.12 -8.43 15.76
N THR A 233 -24.29 -7.63 16.82
CA THR A 233 -25.48 -6.80 17.01
C THR A 233 -25.70 -5.83 15.84
N LEU A 234 -24.65 -5.13 15.40
CA LEU A 234 -24.73 -4.17 14.30
C LEU A 234 -25.06 -4.84 12.96
N MET A 235 -24.49 -6.02 12.69
CA MET A 235 -24.80 -6.80 11.49
C MET A 235 -26.25 -7.30 11.46
N GLU A 236 -26.77 -7.74 12.62
CA GLU A 236 -28.17 -8.15 12.78
C GLU A 236 -29.13 -6.95 12.62
N TYR A 237 -28.71 -5.77 13.08
CA TYR A 237 -29.43 -4.51 12.86
C TYR A 237 -29.39 -4.01 11.41
N GLY A 238 -28.49 -4.54 10.59
CA GLY A 238 -28.40 -4.27 9.16
C GLY A 238 -27.16 -3.50 8.71
N VAL A 239 -26.30 -3.05 9.63
CA VAL A 239 -25.05 -2.34 9.27
C VAL A 239 -24.03 -3.36 8.75
N ARG A 240 -23.68 -3.25 7.46
CA ARG A 240 -22.79 -4.22 6.80
C ARG A 240 -21.35 -3.72 6.65
N ASP A 241 -21.14 -2.42 6.62
CA ASP A 241 -19.82 -1.83 6.38
C ASP A 241 -19.25 -1.36 7.72
N LEU A 242 -18.49 -2.25 8.36
CA LEU A 242 -17.93 -2.03 9.68
C LEU A 242 -16.41 -1.93 9.63
N VAL A 243 -15.84 -1.12 10.51
CA VAL A 243 -14.41 -1.04 10.80
C VAL A 243 -14.23 -1.30 12.30
N LEU A 244 -13.18 -2.00 12.71
CA LEU A 244 -12.99 -2.43 14.10
C LEU A 244 -11.87 -1.63 14.76
N ASP A 245 -12.16 -1.10 15.94
CA ASP A 245 -11.18 -0.47 16.82
C ASP A 245 -11.11 -1.21 18.17
N PRO A 246 -10.09 -2.05 18.39
CA PRO A 246 -9.85 -2.69 19.68
C PRO A 246 -9.11 -1.78 20.69
N GLY A 247 -8.93 -0.50 20.38
CA GLY A 247 -8.17 0.47 21.16
C GLY A 247 -6.70 0.53 20.75
N THR A 248 -6.15 1.75 20.71
CA THR A 248 -4.73 2.02 20.46
C THR A 248 -4.09 2.70 21.67
N MET A 249 -3.31 1.93 22.41
CA MET A 249 -2.60 2.37 23.62
C MET A 249 -1.08 2.31 23.40
N TYR A 250 -0.35 3.21 24.05
CA TYR A 250 1.11 3.24 24.09
C TYR A 250 1.65 2.91 25.50
N GLY A 251 2.97 2.85 25.67
CA GLY A 251 3.60 2.54 26.96
C GLY A 251 3.22 1.14 27.44
N ASP A 252 2.71 1.03 28.66
CA ASP A 252 2.29 -0.24 29.26
C ASP A 252 1.18 -0.95 28.45
N GLY A 253 0.34 -0.18 27.73
CA GLY A 253 -0.72 -0.69 26.88
C GLY A 253 -0.26 -1.16 25.48
N LEU A 254 0.99 -0.93 25.10
CA LEU A 254 1.50 -1.23 23.75
C LEU A 254 1.39 -2.72 23.40
N ILE A 255 1.69 -3.60 24.37
CA ILE A 255 1.58 -5.05 24.18
C ILE A 255 0.14 -5.45 23.88
N ALA A 256 -0.84 -4.86 24.60
CA ALA A 256 -2.25 -5.11 24.36
C ALA A 256 -2.67 -4.66 22.96
N THR A 257 -2.24 -3.47 22.53
CA THR A 257 -2.48 -2.95 21.18
C THR A 257 -2.02 -3.94 20.11
N VAL A 258 -0.73 -4.33 20.11
CA VAL A 258 -0.18 -5.23 19.10
C VAL A 258 -0.84 -6.61 19.13
N ASN A 259 -1.14 -7.13 20.32
CA ASN A 259 -1.79 -8.42 20.48
C ASN A 259 -3.23 -8.40 19.96
N ASN A 260 -4.02 -7.36 20.27
CA ASN A 260 -5.42 -7.28 19.85
C ASN A 260 -5.54 -7.25 18.33
N PHE A 261 -4.76 -6.41 17.64
CA PHE A 261 -4.76 -6.36 16.17
C PHE A 261 -4.35 -7.71 15.55
N THR A 262 -3.31 -8.34 16.12
CA THR A 262 -2.84 -9.66 15.67
C THR A 262 -3.88 -10.75 15.88
N MET A 263 -4.52 -10.78 17.05
CA MET A 263 -5.56 -11.75 17.40
C MET A 263 -6.78 -11.62 16.49
N ILE A 264 -7.23 -10.39 16.22
CA ILE A 264 -8.38 -10.13 15.35
C ILE A 264 -8.07 -10.57 13.91
N ARG A 265 -6.92 -10.16 13.35
CA ARG A 265 -6.53 -10.62 12.00
C ARG A 265 -6.40 -12.15 11.93
N ARG A 266 -5.83 -12.77 12.96
CA ARG A 266 -5.70 -14.23 13.03
C ARG A 266 -7.05 -14.93 13.12
N ALA A 267 -7.99 -14.41 13.91
CA ALA A 267 -9.35 -14.90 14.01
C ALA A 267 -10.03 -14.93 12.64
N ALA A 268 -9.94 -13.84 11.89
CA ALA A 268 -10.47 -13.75 10.54
C ALA A 268 -9.75 -14.70 9.55
N CYS A 269 -8.42 -14.58 9.42
CA CYS A 269 -7.66 -15.24 8.35
C CYS A 269 -7.39 -16.73 8.60
N LYS A 270 -7.17 -17.15 9.85
CA LYS A 270 -6.77 -18.53 10.17
C LYS A 270 -7.90 -19.36 10.78
N TYR A 271 -8.90 -18.72 11.38
CA TYR A 271 -10.02 -19.42 12.04
C TYR A 271 -11.38 -19.12 11.41
N GLY A 272 -11.46 -18.26 10.39
CA GLY A 272 -12.69 -17.98 9.65
C GLY A 272 -13.75 -17.24 10.46
N ASP A 273 -13.37 -16.47 11.48
CA ASP A 273 -14.32 -15.70 12.29
C ASP A 273 -14.80 -14.47 11.52
N GLU A 274 -15.94 -14.61 10.83
CA GLU A 274 -16.53 -13.54 10.03
C GLU A 274 -16.91 -12.30 10.84
N LEU A 275 -17.21 -12.45 12.14
CA LEU A 275 -17.56 -11.31 13.02
C LEU A 275 -16.34 -10.47 13.40
N LEU A 276 -15.13 -10.99 13.18
CA LEU A 276 -13.87 -10.25 13.31
C LEU A 276 -13.22 -10.01 11.94
N GLY A 277 -13.91 -10.39 10.86
CA GLY A 277 -13.47 -10.29 9.47
C GLY A 277 -13.70 -8.90 8.86
N PHE A 278 -13.35 -7.83 9.57
CA PHE A 278 -13.54 -6.44 9.14
C PHE A 278 -12.22 -5.65 9.22
N PRO A 279 -12.07 -4.55 8.45
CA PRO A 279 -10.88 -3.71 8.51
C PRO A 279 -10.60 -3.21 9.93
N LEU A 280 -9.32 -3.06 10.28
CA LEU A 280 -8.89 -2.55 11.59
C LEU A 280 -8.45 -1.08 11.48
N ILE A 281 -8.89 -0.23 12.42
CA ILE A 281 -8.39 1.14 12.57
C ILE A 281 -7.51 1.26 13.80
N GLY A 282 -6.35 1.86 13.62
CA GLY A 282 -5.44 2.27 14.69
C GLY A 282 -5.38 3.77 14.83
N ILE A 283 -5.12 4.25 16.03
CA ILE A 283 -5.08 5.69 16.33
C ILE A 283 -3.73 6.02 16.99
N PRO A 284 -2.59 5.94 16.26
CA PRO A 284 -1.29 6.29 16.84
C PRO A 284 -1.25 7.67 17.48
N MET A 285 -2.08 8.60 17.02
CA MET A 285 -2.17 9.93 17.59
C MET A 285 -2.61 9.98 19.08
N THR A 286 -3.09 8.87 19.67
CA THR A 286 -3.37 8.81 21.12
C THR A 286 -2.15 9.12 21.98
N VAL A 287 -0.93 8.94 21.46
CA VAL A 287 0.29 9.34 22.17
C VAL A 287 0.34 10.83 22.51
N TRP A 288 -0.34 11.68 21.73
CA TRP A 288 -0.44 13.13 21.99
C TRP A 288 -1.42 13.45 23.12
N MET A 289 -2.39 12.57 23.35
CA MET A 289 -3.34 12.69 24.47
C MET A 289 -2.69 12.18 25.76
N ASP A 290 -2.08 11.00 25.71
CA ASP A 290 -1.49 10.35 26.89
C ASP A 290 -0.15 10.98 27.31
N GLY A 291 0.52 11.65 26.37
CA GLY A 291 1.85 12.25 26.55
C GLY A 291 1.84 13.76 26.78
N ALA A 292 0.71 14.33 27.21
CA ALA A 292 0.61 15.77 27.48
C ALA A 292 1.74 16.25 28.42
N GLY A 293 2.48 17.28 27.98
CA GLY A 293 3.63 17.84 28.71
C GLY A 293 4.99 17.25 28.34
N LEU A 294 5.05 16.25 27.45
CA LEU A 294 6.32 15.79 26.86
C LEU A 294 6.73 16.68 25.67
N ALA A 295 8.02 16.63 25.33
CA ALA A 295 8.54 17.34 24.16
C ALA A 295 7.84 16.87 22.87
N PRO A 296 7.40 17.78 21.97
CA PRO A 296 6.73 17.43 20.72
C PRO A 296 7.49 16.40 19.89
N GLU A 297 8.82 16.51 19.80
CA GLU A 297 9.68 15.60 19.04
C GLU A 297 9.59 14.16 19.56
N LEU A 298 9.47 13.99 20.89
CA LEU A 298 9.29 12.69 21.50
C LEU A 298 7.91 12.11 21.17
N LEU A 299 6.86 12.94 21.16
CA LEU A 299 5.51 12.51 20.80
C LEU A 299 5.42 12.07 19.35
N MET A 300 6.02 12.86 18.44
CA MET A 300 6.13 12.51 17.02
C MET A 300 6.87 11.19 16.79
N TRP A 301 7.97 10.97 17.54
CA TRP A 301 8.72 9.71 17.46
C TRP A 301 7.90 8.51 17.96
N ARG A 302 7.18 8.67 19.07
CA ARG A 302 6.26 7.63 19.60
C ARG A 302 5.11 7.35 18.63
N GLU A 303 4.56 8.39 18.03
CA GLU A 303 3.51 8.26 17.02
C GLU A 303 4.00 7.48 15.80
N ALA A 304 5.16 7.87 15.24
CA ALA A 304 5.74 7.20 14.08
C ALA A 304 6.07 5.73 14.38
N THR A 305 6.66 5.43 15.53
CA THR A 305 6.97 4.04 15.91
C THR A 305 5.71 3.19 16.09
N LEU A 306 4.66 3.73 16.73
CA LEU A 306 3.38 3.03 16.87
C LEU A 306 2.69 2.83 15.52
N ALA A 307 2.69 3.86 14.66
CA ALA A 307 2.16 3.77 13.30
C ALA A 307 2.87 2.68 12.48
N ALA A 308 4.20 2.62 12.56
CA ALA A 308 5.00 1.60 11.88
C ALA A 308 4.65 0.19 12.38
N MET A 309 4.51 0.00 13.69
CA MET A 309 4.08 -1.27 14.28
C MET A 309 2.70 -1.67 13.76
N LEU A 310 1.74 -0.75 13.71
CA LEU A 310 0.38 -1.02 13.28
C LEU A 310 0.25 -1.30 11.77
N ILE A 311 1.05 -0.65 10.92
CA ILE A 311 1.14 -1.01 9.49
C ILE A 311 1.59 -2.46 9.31
N VAL A 312 2.62 -2.88 10.07
CA VAL A 312 3.12 -4.26 10.04
C VAL A 312 2.13 -5.22 10.72
N ARG A 313 1.42 -4.75 11.74
CA ARG A 313 0.46 -5.48 12.55
C ARG A 313 -0.97 -5.10 12.20
N TYR A 314 -1.26 -5.15 10.91
CA TYR A 314 -2.60 -5.36 10.36
C TYR A 314 -3.58 -4.21 10.43
N ALA A 315 -3.20 -3.01 10.85
CA ALA A 315 -4.07 -1.84 10.71
C ALA A 315 -4.33 -1.55 9.22
N ASP A 316 -5.61 -1.37 8.90
CA ASP A 316 -6.10 -0.98 7.58
C ASP A 316 -6.27 0.53 7.46
N ILE A 317 -6.46 1.22 8.59
CA ILE A 317 -6.50 2.67 8.71
C ILE A 317 -5.63 3.08 9.91
N ILE A 318 -4.87 4.17 9.78
CA ILE A 318 -4.22 4.84 10.90
C ILE A 318 -4.57 6.34 10.92
N ILE A 319 -4.78 6.89 12.12
CA ILE A 319 -4.95 8.35 12.31
C ILE A 319 -3.71 8.94 12.97
N LEU A 320 -3.11 9.94 12.32
CA LEU A 320 -1.90 10.63 12.76
C LEU A 320 -2.16 12.12 13.01
N HIS A 321 -1.39 12.71 13.92
CA HIS A 321 -1.34 14.13 14.21
C HIS A 321 -0.09 14.81 13.62
N SER A 322 1.06 14.12 13.59
CA SER A 322 2.30 14.65 13.01
C SER A 322 2.16 14.96 11.52
N LEU A 323 2.76 16.08 11.09
CA LEU A 323 2.78 16.49 9.68
C LEU A 323 4.20 16.60 9.10
N ASP A 324 5.22 16.50 9.94
CA ASP A 324 6.61 16.67 9.54
C ASP A 324 7.09 15.55 8.63
N GLY A 325 7.84 15.93 7.60
CA GLY A 325 8.33 15.00 6.59
C GLY A 325 9.13 13.85 7.20
N TRP A 326 9.95 14.12 8.22
CA TRP A 326 10.76 13.08 8.87
C TRP A 326 9.91 12.04 9.64
N ALA A 327 8.72 12.42 10.10
CA ALA A 327 7.79 11.51 10.79
C ALA A 327 6.89 10.75 9.79
N LEU A 328 6.44 11.41 8.71
CA LEU A 328 5.54 10.82 7.71
C LEU A 328 6.25 9.97 6.65
N LEU A 329 7.45 10.37 6.24
CA LEU A 329 8.18 9.71 5.15
C LEU A 329 8.49 8.23 5.48
N PRO A 330 9.02 7.87 6.66
CA PRO A 330 9.28 6.47 6.99
C PRO A 330 8.00 5.62 6.98
N ILE A 331 6.86 6.19 7.36
CA ILE A 331 5.56 5.50 7.44
C ILE A 331 4.99 5.22 6.06
N THR A 332 5.02 6.22 5.17
CA THR A 332 4.54 6.06 3.79
C THR A 332 5.42 5.11 2.98
N VAL A 333 6.75 5.16 3.17
CA VAL A 333 7.71 4.21 2.58
C VAL A 333 7.52 2.80 3.13
N LEU A 334 7.38 2.64 4.46
CA LEU A 334 7.14 1.34 5.08
C LEU A 334 5.84 0.71 4.55
N ARG A 335 4.75 1.47 4.48
CA ARG A 335 3.50 1.03 3.87
C ARG A 335 3.75 0.51 2.45
N GLN A 336 4.42 1.29 1.59
CA GLN A 336 4.70 0.88 0.22
C GLN A 336 5.47 -0.46 0.16
N ASN A 337 6.49 -0.60 1.00
CA ASN A 337 7.32 -1.81 1.05
C ASN A 337 6.54 -3.04 1.52
N ILE A 338 5.70 -2.91 2.56
CA ILE A 338 4.89 -4.00 3.09
C ILE A 338 3.87 -4.49 2.05
N TYR A 339 3.30 -3.58 1.27
CA TYR A 339 2.23 -3.87 0.30
C TYR A 339 2.72 -4.18 -1.12
N THR A 340 4.03 -4.13 -1.37
CA THR A 340 4.60 -4.57 -2.65
C THR A 340 4.41 -6.08 -2.83
N ASP A 341 4.05 -6.55 -4.03
CA ASP A 341 3.86 -7.99 -4.30
C ASP A 341 5.18 -8.74 -4.15
N PRO A 342 5.32 -9.66 -3.17
CA PRO A 342 6.58 -10.37 -2.97
C PRO A 342 6.92 -11.37 -4.08
N ARG A 343 5.98 -11.68 -4.98
CA ARG A 343 6.19 -12.64 -6.08
C ARG A 343 6.76 -11.98 -7.33
N LYS A 344 6.60 -10.66 -7.46
CA LYS A 344 6.99 -9.89 -8.65
C LYS A 344 8.01 -8.83 -8.25
N PRO A 345 9.28 -8.96 -8.65
CA PRO A 345 10.25 -7.89 -8.45
C PRO A 345 9.77 -6.61 -9.13
N VAL A 346 9.90 -5.48 -8.45
CA VAL A 346 9.59 -4.17 -9.05
C VAL A 346 10.70 -3.88 -10.07
N ALA A 347 10.32 -3.72 -11.34
CA ALA A 347 11.26 -3.51 -12.43
C ALA A 347 11.02 -2.17 -13.14
N VAL A 348 12.06 -1.64 -13.77
CA VAL A 348 12.04 -0.47 -14.65
C VAL A 348 12.07 -0.95 -16.09
N GLU A 349 11.41 -0.23 -17.00
CA GLU A 349 11.46 -0.53 -18.43
C GLU A 349 12.92 -0.59 -18.94
N PRO A 350 13.36 -1.68 -19.59
CA PRO A 350 14.69 -1.76 -20.17
C PRO A 350 14.96 -0.67 -21.22
N GLY A 351 16.24 -0.39 -21.48
CA GLY A 351 16.68 0.56 -22.51
C GLY A 351 17.49 1.73 -21.99
N LEU A 352 17.71 2.73 -22.84
CA LEU A 352 18.58 3.86 -22.52
C LEU A 352 17.89 4.86 -21.58
N ARG A 353 18.65 5.37 -20.62
CA ARG A 353 18.30 6.51 -19.76
C ARG A 353 19.37 7.56 -19.85
N VAL A 354 18.95 8.82 -19.82
CA VAL A 354 19.81 9.99 -20.00
C VAL A 354 19.77 10.77 -18.70
N PHE A 355 20.93 10.94 -18.07
CA PHE A 355 21.09 11.71 -16.84
C PHE A 355 21.84 13.00 -17.15
N GLY A 356 21.32 14.14 -16.67
CA GLY A 356 21.88 15.46 -16.95
C GLY A 356 21.80 15.85 -18.43
N THR A 357 22.87 16.43 -18.95
CA THR A 357 23.00 16.85 -20.36
C THR A 357 24.25 16.20 -20.97
N PRO A 358 24.26 14.87 -21.19
CA PRO A 358 25.43 14.18 -21.65
C PRO A 358 25.73 14.52 -23.11
N ASP A 359 27.02 14.68 -23.40
CA ASP A 359 27.59 14.89 -24.72
C ASP A 359 28.17 13.58 -25.28
N GLU A 360 28.81 13.68 -26.44
CA GLU A 360 29.45 12.56 -27.14
C GLU A 360 30.67 11.94 -26.43
N ASN A 361 31.15 12.57 -25.35
CA ASN A 361 32.28 12.14 -24.53
C ASN A 361 31.86 11.70 -23.12
N SER A 362 30.56 11.73 -22.84
CA SER A 362 30.00 11.42 -21.54
C SER A 362 29.99 9.91 -21.28
N PRO A 363 30.15 9.47 -20.02
CA PRO A 363 30.24 8.06 -19.67
C PRO A 363 28.99 7.28 -20.06
N VAL A 364 29.22 6.08 -20.60
CA VAL A 364 28.19 5.06 -20.81
C VAL A 364 28.38 3.98 -19.75
N MET A 365 27.31 3.67 -19.02
CA MET A 365 27.28 2.62 -18.03
C MET A 365 26.03 1.76 -18.17
N PHE A 366 26.01 0.56 -17.60
CA PHE A 366 24.80 -0.24 -17.53
C PHE A 366 24.43 -0.60 -16.09
N THR A 367 23.14 -0.85 -15.89
CA THR A 367 22.60 -1.43 -14.65
C THR A 367 21.53 -2.47 -14.97
N SER A 368 21.10 -3.25 -13.98
CA SER A 368 19.96 -4.15 -14.08
C SER A 368 18.64 -3.40 -14.05
N ASN A 369 17.57 -3.99 -14.59
CA ASN A 369 16.24 -3.39 -14.54
C ASN A 369 15.49 -3.55 -13.21
N PHE A 370 16.09 -4.12 -12.16
CA PHE A 370 15.51 -4.07 -10.83
C PHE A 370 15.39 -2.63 -10.33
N ALA A 371 14.18 -2.22 -9.95
CA ALA A 371 13.87 -0.82 -9.71
C ALA A 371 14.69 -0.22 -8.58
N LEU A 372 14.91 -0.94 -7.47
CA LEU A 372 15.74 -0.41 -6.38
C LEU A 372 17.18 -0.19 -6.85
N THR A 373 17.77 -1.12 -7.60
CA THR A 373 19.12 -0.93 -8.16
C THR A 373 19.18 0.25 -9.13
N TYR A 374 18.19 0.40 -10.01
CA TYR A 374 18.11 1.53 -10.94
C TYR A 374 17.97 2.87 -10.21
N TYR A 375 17.00 3.01 -9.29
CA TYR A 375 16.73 4.28 -8.61
C TYR A 375 17.83 4.66 -7.61
N THR A 376 18.54 3.71 -7.02
CA THR A 376 19.75 4.00 -6.25
C THR A 376 20.83 4.61 -7.14
N LEU A 377 21.13 4.00 -8.29
CA LEU A 377 22.08 4.57 -9.25
C LEU A 377 21.64 5.95 -9.76
N ALA A 378 20.36 6.10 -10.12
CA ALA A 378 19.78 7.36 -10.58
C ALA A 378 19.98 8.48 -9.56
N SER A 379 19.62 8.22 -8.30
CA SER A 379 19.77 9.16 -7.18
C SER A 379 21.23 9.58 -6.98
N ASP A 380 22.17 8.64 -7.06
CA ASP A 380 23.60 8.94 -6.90
C ASP A 380 24.13 9.80 -8.06
N LEU A 381 23.74 9.50 -9.30
CA LEU A 381 24.11 10.30 -10.48
C LEU A 381 23.54 11.73 -10.41
N GLU A 382 22.28 11.88 -10.03
CA GLU A 382 21.60 13.16 -9.88
C GLU A 382 22.22 14.00 -8.75
N SER A 383 22.43 13.38 -7.58
CA SER A 383 23.05 14.05 -6.42
C SER A 383 24.47 14.50 -6.72
N ALA A 384 25.22 13.70 -7.48
CA ALA A 384 26.57 14.04 -7.92
C ALA A 384 26.61 14.95 -9.18
N LYS A 385 25.45 15.31 -9.75
CA LYS A 385 25.31 16.11 -10.98
C LYS A 385 26.11 15.54 -12.16
N ILE A 386 26.18 14.22 -12.26
CA ILE A 386 26.90 13.51 -13.32
C ILE A 386 26.00 13.43 -14.55
N SER A 387 26.51 13.90 -15.70
CA SER A 387 25.87 13.66 -16.99
C SER A 387 26.35 12.33 -17.57
N ALA A 388 25.42 11.41 -17.86
CA ALA A 388 25.75 10.06 -18.30
C ALA A 388 24.64 9.41 -19.13
N TYR A 389 25.02 8.41 -19.92
CA TYR A 389 24.12 7.46 -20.56
C TYR A 389 24.09 6.17 -19.75
N VAL A 390 22.90 5.75 -19.31
CA VAL A 390 22.71 4.53 -18.51
C VAL A 390 21.85 3.54 -19.29
N ILE A 391 22.39 2.37 -19.60
CA ILE A 391 21.65 1.28 -20.25
C ILE A 391 21.02 0.42 -19.14
N VAL A 392 19.70 0.33 -19.13
CA VAL A 392 18.95 -0.55 -18.23
C VAL A 392 18.78 -1.90 -18.92
N VAL A 393 19.49 -2.93 -18.45
CA VAL A 393 19.48 -4.28 -19.02
C VAL A 393 18.36 -5.10 -18.39
N ASP A 394 17.61 -5.84 -19.20
CA ASP A 394 16.54 -6.70 -18.71
C ASP A 394 17.08 -7.95 -18.00
N THR A 395 16.95 -7.93 -16.67
CA THR A 395 17.34 -9.02 -15.77
C THR A 395 16.12 -9.65 -15.11
N GLU A 396 14.92 -9.50 -15.71
CA GLU A 396 13.64 -9.95 -15.14
C GLU A 396 13.37 -9.34 -13.75
N GLY A 397 13.86 -8.12 -13.53
CA GLY A 397 13.72 -7.39 -12.27
C GLY A 397 14.66 -7.88 -11.15
N LEU A 398 15.73 -8.60 -11.47
CA LEU A 398 16.75 -9.00 -10.48
C LEU A 398 17.86 -7.96 -10.37
N ALA A 399 18.35 -7.72 -9.14
CA ALA A 399 19.55 -6.90 -8.91
C ALA A 399 20.77 -7.51 -9.62
N VAL A 400 21.82 -6.71 -9.84
CA VAL A 400 23.03 -7.15 -10.59
C VAL A 400 23.61 -8.47 -10.06
N ASP A 401 23.88 -8.58 -8.75
CA ASP A 401 24.50 -9.77 -8.13
C ASP A 401 23.71 -11.08 -8.37
N PRO A 402 22.42 -11.17 -7.98
CA PRO A 402 21.63 -12.37 -8.24
C PRO A 402 21.35 -12.57 -9.73
N ALA A 403 21.31 -11.52 -10.54
CA ALA A 403 21.12 -11.65 -11.99
C ALA A 403 22.33 -12.30 -12.66
N VAL A 404 23.55 -11.97 -12.26
CA VAL A 404 24.78 -12.65 -12.73
C VAL A 404 24.75 -14.12 -12.29
N ALA A 405 24.53 -14.37 -10.99
CA ALA A 405 24.51 -15.73 -10.45
C ALA A 405 23.41 -16.61 -11.10
N GLY A 406 22.24 -16.03 -11.34
CA GLY A 406 21.09 -16.70 -11.98
C GLY A 406 21.14 -16.72 -13.50
N ARG A 407 22.24 -16.25 -14.13
CA ARG A 407 22.39 -16.12 -15.61
C ARG A 407 21.26 -15.34 -16.28
N LYS A 408 20.66 -14.39 -15.55
CA LYS A 408 19.68 -13.43 -16.08
C LYS A 408 20.34 -12.15 -16.58
N LEU A 409 21.58 -11.90 -16.15
CA LEU A 409 22.51 -10.94 -16.73
C LEU A 409 23.70 -11.71 -17.31
N THR A 410 23.87 -11.69 -18.63
CA THR A 410 24.96 -12.35 -19.36
C THR A 410 25.65 -11.35 -20.29
N ALA A 411 26.84 -11.71 -20.79
CA ALA A 411 27.59 -10.86 -21.70
C ALA A 411 26.83 -10.59 -23.01
N GLU A 412 26.12 -11.60 -23.54
CA GLU A 412 25.28 -11.48 -24.74
C GLU A 412 24.15 -10.47 -24.51
N LYS A 413 23.42 -10.59 -23.38
CA LYS A 413 22.35 -9.65 -23.04
C LYS A 413 22.86 -8.21 -22.94
N VAL A 414 24.05 -8.00 -22.38
CA VAL A 414 24.66 -6.66 -22.30
C VAL A 414 25.02 -6.16 -23.70
N ALA A 415 25.65 -6.98 -24.55
CA ALA A 415 26.01 -6.62 -25.92
C ALA A 415 24.77 -6.31 -26.79
N GLU A 416 23.71 -7.09 -26.65
CA GLU A 416 22.40 -6.83 -27.28
C GLU A 416 21.79 -5.53 -26.78
N ALA A 417 21.82 -5.28 -25.47
CA ALA A 417 21.28 -4.06 -24.88
C ALA A 417 22.03 -2.80 -25.36
N ILE A 418 23.36 -2.87 -25.54
CA ILE A 418 24.14 -1.76 -26.12
C ILE A 418 23.61 -1.43 -27.52
N LYS A 419 23.47 -2.43 -28.39
CA LYS A 419 22.95 -2.24 -29.76
C LYS A 419 21.53 -1.70 -29.76
N ALA A 420 20.64 -2.34 -28.99
CA ALA A 420 19.23 -1.97 -28.91
C ALA A 420 19.01 -0.56 -28.31
N SER A 421 19.91 -0.11 -27.44
CA SER A 421 19.82 1.21 -26.81
C SER A 421 20.08 2.38 -27.76
N GLY A 422 20.72 2.13 -28.92
CA GLY A 422 21.14 3.16 -29.87
C GLY A 422 22.26 4.09 -29.36
N VAL A 423 22.90 3.78 -28.22
CA VAL A 423 23.94 4.62 -27.61
C VAL A 423 25.18 4.78 -28.49
N GLU A 424 25.43 3.84 -29.40
CA GLU A 424 26.54 3.88 -30.37
C GLU A 424 26.53 5.12 -31.27
N SER A 425 25.34 5.66 -31.54
CA SER A 425 25.14 6.89 -32.30
C SER A 425 25.27 8.17 -31.47
N LYS A 426 25.34 8.03 -30.14
CA LYS A 426 25.35 9.15 -29.18
C LYS A 426 26.73 9.47 -28.63
N VAL A 427 27.69 8.53 -28.70
CA VAL A 427 29.05 8.71 -28.18
C VAL A 427 30.12 8.39 -29.22
N LYS A 428 31.23 9.13 -29.17
CA LYS A 428 32.41 8.94 -30.03
C LYS A 428 33.31 7.80 -29.59
N HIS A 429 33.25 7.43 -28.31
CA HIS A 429 34.05 6.33 -27.75
C HIS A 429 33.29 5.00 -27.75
N ARG A 430 34.00 3.91 -27.45
CA ARG A 430 33.45 2.57 -27.21
C ARG A 430 33.96 2.09 -25.86
N LYS A 431 33.52 2.77 -24.79
CA LYS A 431 33.91 2.49 -23.40
C LYS A 431 32.64 2.30 -22.57
N LEU A 432 32.52 1.17 -21.90
CA LEU A 432 31.37 0.81 -21.07
C LEU A 432 31.81 0.63 -19.63
N ILE A 433 31.21 1.38 -18.71
CA ILE A 433 31.39 1.17 -17.27
C ILE A 433 30.38 0.13 -16.79
N ILE A 434 30.87 -0.97 -16.24
CA ILE A 434 30.04 -2.04 -15.71
C ILE A 434 29.99 -1.99 -14.18
N PRO A 435 28.92 -2.44 -13.51
CA PRO A 435 28.91 -2.53 -12.06
C PRO A 435 30.03 -3.48 -11.59
N GLY A 436 30.70 -3.15 -10.49
CA GLY A 436 31.78 -4.00 -9.94
C GLY A 436 31.29 -5.41 -9.56
N LYS A 437 29.99 -5.57 -9.29
CA LYS A 437 29.35 -6.87 -9.07
C LYS A 437 29.23 -7.74 -10.33
N ALA A 438 29.39 -7.16 -11.51
CA ALA A 438 29.40 -7.86 -12.80
C ALA A 438 30.83 -8.04 -13.36
N ALA A 439 31.87 -7.79 -12.56
CA ALA A 439 33.28 -7.86 -13.01
C ALA A 439 33.66 -9.19 -13.69
N ALA A 440 33.06 -10.31 -13.26
CA ALA A 440 33.29 -11.62 -13.84
C ALA A 440 32.88 -11.72 -15.33
N LEU A 441 31.97 -10.85 -15.79
CA LEU A 441 31.50 -10.81 -17.19
C LEU A 441 32.36 -9.89 -18.07
N SER A 442 33.33 -9.16 -17.51
CA SER A 442 34.02 -8.06 -18.22
C SER A 442 34.70 -8.49 -19.51
N GLY A 443 35.50 -9.57 -19.49
CA GLY A 443 36.22 -10.05 -20.67
C GLY A 443 35.29 -10.51 -21.79
N GLU A 444 34.23 -11.25 -21.44
CA GLU A 444 33.26 -11.75 -22.41
C GLU A 444 32.38 -10.62 -22.99
N ILE A 445 32.02 -9.62 -22.16
CA ILE A 445 31.35 -8.40 -22.66
C ILE A 445 32.24 -7.66 -23.64
N GLU A 446 33.53 -7.48 -23.33
CA GLU A 446 34.48 -6.79 -24.21
C GLU A 446 34.62 -7.50 -25.56
N GLU A 447 34.74 -8.83 -25.54
CA GLU A 447 34.81 -9.65 -26.75
C GLU A 447 33.54 -9.55 -27.62
N LEU A 448 32.35 -9.70 -27.01
CA LEU A 448 31.08 -9.75 -27.75
C LEU A 448 30.58 -8.38 -28.20
N SER A 449 30.81 -7.33 -27.40
CA SER A 449 30.35 -5.98 -27.72
C SER A 449 31.35 -5.22 -28.58
N GLY A 450 32.64 -5.52 -28.50
CA GLY A 450 33.71 -4.71 -29.08
C GLY A 450 33.93 -3.37 -28.35
N TRP A 451 33.32 -3.17 -27.18
CA TRP A 451 33.53 -2.01 -26.33
C TRP A 451 34.56 -2.31 -25.25
N GLN A 452 35.47 -1.38 -25.00
CA GLN A 452 36.38 -1.44 -23.86
C GLN A 452 35.57 -1.41 -22.56
N VAL A 453 35.73 -2.42 -21.72
CA VAL A 453 35.01 -2.54 -20.46
C VAL A 453 35.83 -1.98 -19.31
N LEU A 454 35.24 -1.04 -18.58
CA LEU A 454 35.77 -0.51 -17.32
C LEU A 454 34.95 -1.07 -16.15
N VAL A 455 35.61 -1.81 -15.26
CA VAL A 455 34.95 -2.31 -14.04
C VAL A 455 34.79 -1.16 -13.06
N GLY A 456 33.56 -0.69 -12.90
CA GLY A 456 33.17 0.33 -11.94
C GLY A 456 33.13 -0.19 -10.49
N PRO A 457 32.74 0.67 -9.54
CA PRO A 457 32.65 0.28 -8.13
C PRO A 457 31.52 -0.73 -7.88
N ARG A 458 31.58 -1.41 -6.73
CA ARG A 458 30.52 -2.33 -6.30
C ARG A 458 29.28 -1.60 -5.77
N ASP A 459 29.46 -0.35 -5.31
CA ASP A 459 28.42 0.55 -4.82
C ASP A 459 28.37 1.81 -5.68
N SER A 460 27.17 2.29 -6.04
CA SER A 460 27.02 3.42 -6.96
C SER A 460 27.42 4.76 -6.34
N SER A 461 27.43 4.88 -5.01
CA SER A 461 27.87 6.09 -4.31
C SER A 461 29.34 6.44 -4.58
N GLU A 462 30.15 5.46 -5.03
CA GLU A 462 31.56 5.64 -5.35
C GLU A 462 31.81 6.04 -6.82
N ILE A 463 30.77 6.10 -7.67
CA ILE A 463 30.90 6.48 -9.08
C ILE A 463 31.57 7.86 -9.27
N PRO A 464 31.28 8.90 -8.47
CA PRO A 464 31.93 10.21 -8.64
C PRO A 464 33.45 10.12 -8.53
N LYS A 465 33.94 9.37 -7.53
CA LYS A 465 35.38 9.15 -7.33
C LYS A 465 35.98 8.31 -8.45
N PHE A 466 35.29 7.25 -8.86
CA PHE A 466 35.71 6.40 -9.97
C PHE A 466 35.89 7.20 -11.26
N LEU A 467 34.94 8.06 -11.61
CA LEU A 467 35.03 8.89 -12.80
C LEU A 467 36.21 9.87 -12.74
N GLN A 468 36.47 10.49 -11.59
CA GLN A 468 37.63 11.39 -11.43
C GLN A 468 38.96 10.67 -11.66
N GLU A 469 39.09 9.43 -11.18
CA GLU A 469 40.35 8.68 -11.23
C GLU A 469 40.56 7.92 -12.55
N LYS A 470 39.47 7.45 -13.16
CA LYS A 470 39.51 6.46 -14.25
C LYS A 470 38.87 6.95 -15.55
N TRP A 471 38.06 8.00 -15.54
CA TRP A 471 37.42 8.53 -16.74
C TRP A 471 38.19 9.71 -17.31
N GLN A 472 39.05 9.44 -18.29
CA GLN A 472 39.67 10.47 -19.11
C GLN A 472 38.72 10.81 -20.28
N LYS A 473 38.30 12.08 -20.35
CA LYS A 473 37.58 12.61 -21.51
C LYS A 473 38.55 12.59 -22.70
N ASN A 474 38.16 11.90 -23.76
CA ASN A 474 38.92 11.86 -25.02
C ASN A 474 38.72 13.16 -25.80
#